data_AF-A0A5C6TUU6-F1
#
_entry.id   AF-A0A5C6TUU6-F1
#
_cell.length_a   1.000
_cell.length_b   1.000
_cell.length_c   1.000
_cell.angle_alpha   90.00
_cell.angle_beta   90.00
_cell.angle_gamma   90.00
#
_symmetry.space_group_name_H-M   'P 1'
#
loop_
_entity.id
_entity.type
_entity.pdbx_description
1 polymer ?
#
loop_
_entity_poly.entity_id
_entity_poly.type
_entity_poly.pdbx_seq_one_letter_code
_entity_poly.pdbx_strand_id
1 'polypeptide(L)'
;MVPSGRALVSQAGINACLDLGADGILVPHVRSAADAEAIADTVKYGRGRRGFSPSSRAGAYGTMQAAAYRTRADERSSIWCQIEDADALECIDEIAAHDAIDCLFIGPADLGWSLCPDGPDPDILDQAIAKILGSGRRHGRAMGMFVPSADHIPEALERRVSVIVSGSDQSMLLAGARQLSIALKGDGQSQCTGR
;
A
#
# COMPACT_ATOMS: atom_id res chain seq x y z
N MET A 1 -7.63 -2.24 -24.69
CA MET A 1 -6.16 -2.27 -24.56
C MET A 1 -5.74 -0.94 -23.95
N VAL A 2 -5.58 -0.89 -22.63
CA VAL A 2 -5.01 0.28 -21.95
C VAL A 2 -3.52 0.30 -22.30
N PRO A 3 -2.93 1.43 -22.75
CA PRO A 3 -1.52 1.47 -23.09
C PRO A 3 -0.69 1.04 -21.86
N SER A 4 0.13 0.01 -22.03
CA SER A 4 1.17 -0.37 -21.08
C SER A 4 2.08 0.84 -20.88
N GLY A 5 2.13 1.40 -19.68
CA GLY A 5 3.02 2.54 -19.36
C GLY A 5 2.37 3.73 -18.64
N ARG A 6 1.10 3.66 -18.22
CA ARG A 6 0.54 4.65 -17.29
C ARG A 6 0.38 4.01 -15.92
N ALA A 7 1.05 4.56 -14.91
CA ALA A 7 0.76 4.26 -13.51
C ALA A 7 -0.77 4.37 -13.30
N LEU A 8 -1.37 3.34 -12.70
CA LEU A 8 -2.81 3.24 -12.56
C LEU A 8 -3.39 4.35 -11.67
N VAL A 9 -2.55 4.99 -10.84
CA VAL A 9 -2.91 6.21 -10.11
C VAL A 9 -2.50 7.45 -10.89
N SER A 10 -3.49 8.27 -11.24
CA SER A 10 -3.23 9.55 -11.89
C SER A 10 -2.52 10.53 -10.94
N GLN A 11 -1.63 11.36 -11.50
CA GLN A 11 -1.03 12.50 -10.80
C GLN A 11 -2.07 13.35 -10.06
N ALA A 12 -3.26 13.52 -10.66
CA ALA A 12 -4.37 14.24 -10.07
C ALA A 12 -4.89 13.59 -8.77
N GLY A 13 -4.96 12.26 -8.73
CA GLY A 13 -5.38 11.52 -7.53
C GLY A 13 -4.39 11.68 -6.38
N ILE A 14 -3.09 11.54 -6.67
CA ILE A 14 -2.03 11.77 -5.68
C ILE A 14 -2.09 13.19 -5.14
N ASN A 15 -2.14 14.20 -6.03
CA ASN A 15 -2.23 15.59 -5.63
C ASN A 15 -3.48 15.87 -4.78
N ALA A 16 -4.64 15.30 -5.13
CA ALA A 16 -5.85 15.46 -4.33
C ALA A 16 -5.68 14.94 -2.89
N CYS A 17 -5.08 13.76 -2.71
CA CYS A 17 -4.78 13.22 -1.39
C CYS A 17 -3.82 14.13 -0.60
N LEU A 18 -2.76 14.61 -1.25
CA LEU A 18 -1.76 15.46 -0.61
C LEU A 18 -2.29 16.87 -0.32
N ASP A 19 -3.13 17.45 -1.17
CA ASP A 19 -3.75 18.77 -0.96
C ASP A 19 -4.82 18.74 0.12
N LEU A 20 -5.52 17.61 0.21
CA LEU A 20 -6.29 17.32 1.40
C LEU A 20 -5.32 17.34 2.58
N GLY A 21 -4.19 16.64 2.56
CA GLY A 21 -3.18 16.76 3.63
C GLY A 21 -2.82 15.42 4.22
N ALA A 22 -2.80 14.39 3.39
CA ALA A 22 -2.12 13.16 3.71
C ALA A 22 -0.62 13.44 3.86
N ASP A 23 0.01 12.88 4.89
CA ASP A 23 1.47 12.89 5.07
C ASP A 23 2.15 11.78 4.24
N GLY A 24 1.44 11.08 3.35
CA GLY A 24 2.03 10.06 2.49
C GLY A 24 1.02 9.36 1.60
N ILE A 25 1.53 8.52 0.72
CA ILE A 25 0.73 7.75 -0.24
C ILE A 25 1.22 6.30 -0.33
N LEU A 26 0.28 5.38 -0.53
CA LEU A 26 0.53 4.02 -0.99
C LEU A 26 0.02 3.95 -2.44
N VAL A 27 0.92 3.70 -3.38
CA VAL A 27 0.59 3.69 -4.81
C VAL A 27 0.52 2.23 -5.31
N PRO A 28 -0.65 1.73 -5.75
CA PRO A 28 -0.80 0.43 -6.38
C PRO A 28 -0.06 0.33 -7.72
N HIS A 29 0.27 -0.89 -8.11
CA HIS A 29 0.84 -1.24 -9.41
C HIS A 29 2.09 -0.44 -9.82
N VAL A 30 3.08 -0.35 -8.93
CA VAL A 30 4.39 0.22 -9.26
C VAL A 30 5.26 -0.86 -9.90
N ARG A 31 5.53 -0.71 -11.20
CA ARG A 31 6.10 -1.78 -12.04
C ARG A 31 7.46 -1.46 -12.63
N SER A 32 7.94 -0.23 -12.43
CA SER A 32 9.20 0.23 -12.99
C SER A 32 9.83 1.35 -12.16
N ALA A 33 11.13 1.57 -12.37
CA ALA A 33 11.82 2.75 -11.83
C ALA A 33 11.22 4.06 -12.39
N ALA A 34 10.69 4.03 -13.62
CA ALA A 34 10.02 5.18 -14.22
C ALA A 34 8.71 5.52 -13.49
N ASP A 35 7.96 4.52 -13.01
CA ASP A 35 6.79 4.74 -12.15
C ASP A 35 7.21 5.40 -10.83
N ALA A 36 8.26 4.90 -10.19
CA ALA A 36 8.79 5.47 -8.94
C ALA A 36 9.22 6.93 -9.10
N GLU A 37 9.93 7.26 -10.19
CA GLU A 37 10.34 8.62 -10.54
C GLU A 37 9.12 9.54 -10.76
N ALA A 38 8.13 9.09 -11.52
CA ALA A 38 6.90 9.86 -11.78
C ALA A 38 6.10 10.12 -10.49
N ILE A 39 6.07 9.15 -9.57
CA ILE A 39 5.46 9.31 -8.25
C ILE A 39 6.26 10.33 -7.44
N ALA A 40 7.58 10.21 -7.37
CA ALA A 40 8.45 11.13 -6.64
C ALA A 40 8.27 12.59 -7.11
N ASP A 41 8.21 12.80 -8.42
CA ASP A 41 7.96 14.10 -9.04
C ASP A 41 6.61 14.71 -8.69
N THR A 42 5.61 13.84 -8.51
CA THR A 42 4.27 14.26 -8.13
C THR A 42 4.21 14.63 -6.65
N VAL A 43 4.97 13.96 -5.80
CA VAL A 43 4.90 14.11 -4.34
C VAL A 43 5.83 15.21 -3.83
N LYS A 44 7.06 15.32 -4.34
CA LYS A 44 8.10 16.20 -3.79
C LYS A 44 8.20 17.53 -4.55
N TYR A 45 8.01 18.64 -3.87
CA TYR A 45 8.19 20.00 -4.39
C TYR A 45 9.63 20.34 -4.76
N GLY A 46 10.61 19.77 -4.06
CA GLY A 46 12.05 19.98 -4.30
C GLY A 46 12.51 19.51 -5.68
N ARG A 47 11.75 18.61 -6.31
CA ARG A 47 12.00 18.10 -7.66
C ARG A 47 11.51 19.05 -8.76
N GLY A 48 10.77 20.10 -8.40
CA GLY A 48 10.34 21.15 -9.33
C GLY A 48 9.23 20.76 -10.31
N ARG A 49 8.68 19.54 -10.22
CA ARG A 49 7.62 19.03 -11.12
C ARG A 49 6.23 19.06 -10.48
N ARG A 50 6.12 19.05 -9.14
CA ARG A 50 4.84 19.17 -8.42
C ARG A 50 4.28 20.59 -8.51
N GLY A 51 3.01 20.70 -8.93
CA GLY A 51 2.27 21.98 -8.96
C GLY A 51 2.07 22.56 -7.56
N PHE A 52 2.31 23.86 -7.40
CA PHE A 52 2.27 24.54 -6.11
C PHE A 52 0.96 25.32 -5.90
N SER A 53 0.26 25.03 -4.81
CA SER A 53 -0.85 25.83 -4.30
C SER A 53 -0.87 25.76 -2.76
N PRO A 54 -0.72 26.89 -2.05
CA PRO A 54 -0.81 26.91 -0.59
C PRO A 54 -2.27 27.04 -0.09
N SER A 55 -3.25 27.23 -0.98
CA SER A 55 -4.64 27.47 -0.59
C SER A 55 -5.38 26.21 -0.11
N SER A 56 -4.79 25.03 -0.29
CA SER A 56 -5.37 23.76 0.14
C SER A 56 -5.23 23.56 1.67
N ARG A 57 -5.87 22.51 2.20
CA ARG A 57 -5.79 22.17 3.64
C ARG A 57 -4.34 21.90 4.05
N ALA A 58 -3.55 21.27 3.18
CA ALA A 58 -2.13 21.01 3.41
C ALA A 58 -1.28 22.29 3.58
N GLY A 59 -1.62 23.37 2.86
CA GLY A 59 -1.00 24.68 3.01
C GLY A 59 -1.62 25.56 4.11
N ALA A 60 -2.42 24.97 5.00
CA ALA A 60 -3.17 25.66 6.04
C ALA A 60 -4.04 26.81 5.48
N TYR A 61 -4.71 26.57 4.34
CA TYR A 61 -5.58 27.53 3.67
C TYR A 61 -4.89 28.87 3.35
N GLY A 62 -3.61 28.80 2.96
CA GLY A 62 -2.80 29.96 2.57
C GLY A 62 -2.12 30.69 3.74
N THR A 63 -2.29 30.22 4.98
CA THR A 63 -1.68 30.87 6.16
C THR A 63 -0.22 30.45 6.40
N MET A 64 0.23 29.34 5.79
CA MET A 64 1.62 28.90 5.86
C MET A 64 2.48 29.61 4.82
N GLN A 65 3.66 30.08 5.22
CA GLN A 65 4.62 30.65 4.28
C GLN A 65 5.01 29.61 3.21
N ALA A 66 5.04 30.01 1.94
CA ALA A 66 5.27 29.12 0.81
C ALA A 66 6.54 28.25 0.94
N ALA A 67 7.67 28.84 1.34
CA ALA A 67 8.92 28.11 1.52
C ALA A 67 8.84 27.07 2.67
N ALA A 68 8.21 27.46 3.78
CA ALA A 68 7.98 26.56 4.91
C ALA A 68 7.03 25.41 4.52
N TYR A 69 5.98 25.69 3.75
CA TYR A 69 5.06 24.65 3.27
C TYR A 69 5.77 23.65 2.37
N ARG A 70 6.53 24.11 1.37
CA ARG A 70 7.27 23.21 0.45
C ARG A 70 8.24 22.31 1.21
N THR A 71 9.04 22.90 2.10
CA THR A 71 10.02 22.16 2.91
C THR A 71 9.33 21.12 3.80
N ARG A 72 8.30 21.54 4.54
CA ARG A 72 7.54 20.65 5.41
C ARG A 72 6.85 19.53 4.64
N ALA A 73 6.28 19.81 3.47
CA ALA A 73 5.63 18.81 2.65
C ALA A 73 6.65 17.75 2.18
N ASP A 74 7.82 18.18 1.72
CA ASP A 74 8.86 17.26 1.26
C ASP A 74 9.44 16.39 2.39
N GLU A 75 9.63 16.97 3.58
CA GLU A 75 10.11 16.25 4.77
C GLU A 75 9.09 15.24 5.30
N ARG A 76 7.80 15.58 5.23
CA ARG A 76 6.73 14.74 5.81
C ARG A 76 6.20 13.69 4.86
N SER A 77 6.10 13.99 3.57
CA SER A 77 5.46 13.10 2.60
C SER A 77 6.22 11.79 2.46
N SER A 78 5.61 10.68 2.87
CA SER A 78 6.15 9.34 2.64
C SER A 78 5.59 8.69 1.37
N ILE A 79 6.44 7.99 0.61
CA ILE A 79 6.07 7.33 -0.65
C ILE A 79 6.24 5.83 -0.50
N TRP A 80 5.12 5.11 -0.58
CA TRP A 80 5.09 3.65 -0.52
C TRP A 80 4.70 3.11 -1.89
N CYS A 81 5.55 2.27 -2.46
CA CYS A 81 5.30 1.59 -3.73
C CYS A 81 4.73 0.21 -3.45
N GLN A 82 3.51 -0.05 -3.91
CA GLN A 82 2.91 -1.37 -3.82
C GLN A 82 3.43 -2.23 -4.97
N ILE A 83 4.05 -3.36 -4.60
CA ILE A 83 4.63 -4.33 -5.52
C ILE A 83 3.68 -5.53 -5.55
N GLU A 84 2.93 -5.63 -6.64
CA GLU A 84 1.84 -6.59 -6.79
C GLU A 84 1.66 -7.11 -8.22
N ASP A 85 2.62 -6.80 -9.10
CA ASP A 85 2.67 -7.28 -10.46
C ASP A 85 3.95 -8.08 -10.71
N ALA A 86 3.88 -9.13 -11.52
CA ALA A 86 5.01 -9.98 -11.84
C ALA A 86 6.15 -9.23 -12.56
N ASP A 87 5.83 -8.26 -13.42
CA ASP A 87 6.80 -7.46 -14.18
C ASP A 87 7.65 -6.55 -13.27
N ALA A 88 7.09 -6.10 -12.14
CA ALA A 88 7.83 -5.34 -11.13
C ALA A 88 9.03 -6.12 -10.56
N LEU A 89 8.99 -7.46 -10.57
CA LEU A 89 10.09 -8.29 -10.07
C LEU A 89 11.34 -8.18 -10.94
N GLU A 90 11.23 -7.85 -12.23
CA GLU A 90 12.37 -7.75 -13.13
C GLU A 90 13.27 -6.55 -12.79
N CYS A 91 12.67 -5.47 -12.30
CA CYS A 91 13.34 -4.20 -11.99
C CYS A 91 13.22 -3.80 -10.51
N ILE A 92 12.92 -4.77 -9.62
CA ILE A 92 12.65 -4.49 -8.20
C ILE A 92 13.80 -3.75 -7.49
N ASP A 93 15.05 -4.06 -7.85
CA ASP A 93 16.23 -3.37 -7.30
C ASP A 93 16.33 -1.91 -7.78
N GLU A 94 15.87 -1.61 -9.00
CA GLU A 94 15.84 -0.22 -9.50
C GLU A 94 14.76 0.59 -8.78
N ILE A 95 13.58 0.00 -8.56
CA ILE A 95 12.51 0.61 -7.75
C ILE A 95 13.00 0.84 -6.32
N ALA A 96 13.62 -0.17 -5.71
CA ALA A 96 14.16 -0.11 -4.36
C ALA A 96 15.32 0.88 -4.23
N ALA A 97 16.12 1.09 -5.28
CA ALA A 97 17.24 2.02 -5.25
C ALA A 97 16.81 3.49 -5.26
N HIS A 98 15.58 3.79 -5.72
CA HIS A 98 15.10 5.15 -5.87
C HIS A 98 15.08 5.92 -4.53
N ASP A 99 15.72 7.08 -4.50
CA ASP A 99 15.99 7.86 -3.27
C ASP A 99 14.74 8.30 -2.51
N ALA A 100 13.72 8.74 -3.24
CA ALA A 100 12.45 9.23 -2.68
C ALA A 100 11.49 8.14 -2.18
N ILE A 101 11.77 6.85 -2.43
CA ILE A 101 10.89 5.75 -2.02
C ILE A 101 11.24 5.33 -0.60
N ASP A 102 10.26 5.32 0.30
CA ASP A 102 10.50 4.98 1.70
C ASP A 102 10.18 3.51 2.00
N CYS A 103 9.19 2.95 1.30
CA CYS A 103 8.64 1.63 1.58
C CYS A 103 8.29 0.88 0.30
N LEU A 104 8.63 -0.41 0.29
CA LEU A 104 8.07 -1.37 -0.64
C LEU A 104 6.98 -2.15 0.09
N PHE A 105 5.74 -2.01 -0.36
CA PHE A 105 4.59 -2.66 0.21
C PHE A 105 4.18 -3.85 -0.67
N ILE A 106 4.09 -5.05 -0.11
CA ILE A 106 3.78 -6.26 -0.86
C ILE A 106 2.27 -6.50 -0.78
N GLY A 107 1.62 -6.66 -1.94
CA GLY A 107 0.23 -7.09 -2.06
C GLY A 107 0.15 -8.55 -2.50
N PRO A 108 0.12 -9.55 -1.58
CA PRO A 108 0.32 -10.95 -1.97
C PRO A 108 -0.80 -11.53 -2.83
N ALA A 109 -2.04 -11.04 -2.68
CA ALA A 109 -3.18 -11.53 -3.44
C ALA A 109 -3.05 -11.21 -4.93
N ASP A 110 -2.85 -9.93 -5.27
CA ASP A 110 -2.68 -9.49 -6.66
C ASP A 110 -1.36 -10.00 -7.24
N LEU A 111 -0.28 -10.04 -6.44
CA LEU A 111 1.00 -10.64 -6.86
C LEU A 111 0.85 -12.11 -7.25
N GLY A 112 0.12 -12.89 -6.45
CA GLY A 112 -0.12 -14.32 -6.72
C GLY A 112 -0.87 -14.54 -8.03
N TRP A 113 -1.91 -13.74 -8.29
CA TRP A 113 -2.66 -13.79 -9.56
C TRP A 113 -1.86 -13.28 -10.76
N SER A 114 -1.02 -12.27 -10.55
CA SER A 114 -0.13 -11.74 -11.59
C SER A 114 0.94 -12.77 -12.00
N LEU A 115 1.47 -13.53 -11.04
CA LEU A 115 2.47 -14.58 -11.27
C LEU A 115 1.86 -15.83 -11.92
N CYS A 116 0.68 -16.24 -11.46
CA CYS A 116 0.02 -17.47 -11.88
C CYS A 116 -1.45 -17.20 -12.22
N PRO A 117 -1.75 -16.77 -13.47
CA PRO A 117 -3.11 -16.38 -13.86
C PRO A 117 -4.15 -17.51 -13.78
N ASP A 118 -3.70 -18.77 -13.85
CA ASP A 118 -4.57 -19.96 -13.75
C ASP A 118 -4.84 -20.39 -12.30
N GLY A 119 -4.20 -19.73 -11.32
CA GLY A 119 -4.34 -20.02 -9.90
C GLY A 119 -3.04 -19.74 -9.13
N PRO A 120 -3.06 -18.95 -8.04
CA PRO A 120 -1.86 -18.64 -7.27
C PRO A 120 -1.16 -19.90 -6.74
N ASP A 121 0.13 -20.02 -7.03
CA ASP A 121 1.01 -21.05 -6.49
C ASP A 121 1.73 -20.50 -5.24
N PRO A 122 1.57 -21.12 -4.05
CA PRO A 122 2.20 -20.65 -2.82
C PRO A 122 3.73 -20.61 -2.86
N ASP A 123 4.38 -21.55 -3.53
CA ASP A 123 5.85 -21.63 -3.58
C ASP A 123 6.43 -20.55 -4.49
N ILE A 124 5.75 -20.29 -5.62
CA ILE A 124 6.13 -19.20 -6.55
C ILE A 124 5.90 -17.84 -5.85
N LEU A 125 4.79 -17.69 -5.14
CA LEU A 125 4.49 -16.48 -4.40
C LEU A 125 5.52 -16.23 -3.28
N ASP A 126 5.88 -17.24 -2.49
CA ASP A 126 6.86 -17.04 -1.42
C ASP A 126 8.25 -16.64 -1.95
N GLN A 127 8.68 -17.24 -3.07
CA GLN A 127 9.93 -16.85 -3.74
C GLN A 127 9.90 -15.40 -4.21
N ALA A 128 8.77 -14.95 -4.77
CA ALA A 128 8.60 -13.55 -5.17
C ALA A 128 8.63 -12.60 -3.97
N ILE A 129 7.93 -12.93 -2.88
CA ILE A 129 7.95 -12.16 -1.63
C ILE A 129 9.39 -12.09 -1.08
N ALA A 130 10.12 -13.21 -1.06
CA ALA A 130 11.50 -13.27 -0.61
C ALA A 130 12.43 -12.38 -1.46
N LYS A 131 12.22 -12.35 -2.79
CA LYS A 131 12.96 -11.47 -3.70
C LYS A 131 12.71 -9.99 -3.40
N ILE A 132 11.45 -9.58 -3.20
CA ILE A 132 11.08 -8.20 -2.88
C ILE A 132 11.67 -7.77 -1.52
N LEU A 133 11.50 -8.61 -0.48
CA LEU A 133 12.09 -8.36 0.84
C LEU A 133 13.62 -8.25 0.77
N GLY A 134 14.27 -9.13 0.00
CA GLY A 134 15.71 -9.09 -0.21
C GLY A 134 16.18 -7.78 -0.85
N SER A 135 15.47 -7.32 -1.88
CA SER A 135 15.77 -6.06 -2.56
C SER A 135 15.57 -4.85 -1.66
N GLY A 136 14.39 -4.71 -1.03
CA GLY A 136 14.12 -3.59 -0.14
C GLY A 136 15.13 -3.48 1.00
N ARG A 137 15.53 -4.62 1.59
CA ARG A 137 16.60 -4.64 2.61
C ARG A 137 17.95 -4.18 2.10
N ARG A 138 18.38 -4.63 0.91
CA ARG A 138 19.66 -4.19 0.31
C ARG A 138 19.72 -2.67 0.13
N HIS A 139 18.58 -2.06 -0.17
CA HIS A 139 18.46 -0.62 -0.40
C HIS A 139 17.95 0.17 0.81
N GLY A 140 17.83 -0.46 1.99
CA GLY A 140 17.45 0.22 3.22
C GLY A 140 16.00 0.71 3.25
N ARG A 141 15.10 0.08 2.49
CA ARG A 141 13.67 0.43 2.45
C ARG A 141 12.89 -0.26 3.56
N ALA A 142 11.88 0.42 4.09
CA ALA A 142 10.88 -0.21 4.93
C ALA A 142 10.14 -1.29 4.11
N MET A 143 9.76 -2.37 4.79
CA MET A 143 9.00 -3.45 4.17
C MET A 143 7.58 -3.45 4.73
N GLY A 144 6.61 -3.29 3.84
CA GLY A 144 5.19 -3.42 4.13
C GLY A 144 4.61 -4.70 3.55
N MET A 145 3.61 -5.28 4.20
CA MET A 145 2.89 -6.42 3.65
C MET A 145 1.48 -6.52 4.21
N PHE A 146 0.51 -6.85 3.36
CA PHE A 146 -0.79 -7.33 3.81
C PHE A 146 -0.69 -8.80 4.23
N VAL A 147 -1.25 -9.14 5.39
CA VAL A 147 -1.43 -10.53 5.84
C VAL A 147 -2.91 -10.86 6.03
N PRO A 148 -3.35 -12.07 5.68
CA PRO A 148 -4.77 -12.42 5.67
C PRO A 148 -5.36 -12.59 7.08
N SER A 149 -4.54 -12.90 8.09
CA SER A 149 -4.95 -13.03 9.49
C SER A 149 -3.82 -12.72 10.46
N ALA A 150 -4.17 -12.53 11.73
CA ALA A 150 -3.22 -12.28 12.80
C ALA A 150 -2.19 -13.42 13.00
N ASP A 151 -2.55 -14.66 12.62
CA ASP A 151 -1.67 -15.84 12.77
C ASP A 151 -0.42 -15.75 11.88
N HIS A 152 -0.44 -14.92 10.84
CA HIS A 152 0.69 -14.71 9.93
C HIS A 152 1.62 -13.57 10.38
N ILE A 153 1.24 -12.81 11.41
CA ILE A 153 2.06 -11.71 11.94
C ILE A 153 3.44 -12.20 12.44
N PRO A 154 3.55 -13.30 13.21
CA PRO A 154 4.86 -13.80 13.66
C PRO A 154 5.83 -14.08 12.51
N GLU A 155 5.36 -14.76 11.47
CA GLU A 155 6.16 -15.05 10.28
C GLU A 155 6.59 -13.75 9.56
N ALA A 156 5.67 -12.79 9.39
CA ALA A 156 6.00 -11.50 8.78
C ALA A 156 7.07 -10.74 9.59
N LEU A 157 7.01 -10.78 10.92
CA LEU A 157 8.01 -10.18 11.81
C LEU A 157 9.37 -10.89 11.72
N GLU A 158 9.40 -12.23 11.66
CA GLU A 158 10.63 -13.01 11.42
C GLU A 158 11.27 -12.63 10.07
N ARG A 159 10.42 -12.40 9.07
CA ARG A 159 10.80 -11.85 7.76
C ARG A 159 11.04 -10.33 7.78
N ARG A 160 11.16 -9.71 8.95
CA ARG A 160 11.48 -8.29 9.17
C ARG A 160 10.59 -7.34 8.36
N VAL A 161 9.32 -7.68 8.18
CA VAL A 161 8.31 -6.75 7.70
C VAL A 161 8.05 -5.75 8.81
N SER A 162 8.21 -4.47 8.51
CA SER A 162 8.09 -3.35 9.47
C SER A 162 6.68 -2.76 9.51
N VAL A 163 5.93 -2.88 8.42
CA VAL A 163 4.54 -2.40 8.33
C VAL A 163 3.64 -3.58 7.97
N ILE A 164 2.80 -4.01 8.91
CA ILE A 164 1.92 -5.15 8.70
C ILE A 164 0.48 -4.67 8.71
N VAL A 165 -0.24 -4.88 7.60
CA VAL A 165 -1.68 -4.65 7.51
C VAL A 165 -2.36 -6.00 7.62
N SER A 166 -3.22 -6.18 8.63
CA SER A 166 -3.90 -7.45 8.88
C SER A 166 -5.41 -7.26 8.94
N GLY A 167 -6.12 -7.93 8.03
CA GLY A 167 -7.57 -7.85 7.93
C GLY A 167 -8.08 -6.48 7.48
N SER A 168 -9.38 -6.27 7.65
CA SER A 168 -10.07 -5.01 7.36
C SER A 168 -11.20 -4.75 8.35
N ASP A 169 -11.57 -3.48 8.50
CA ASP A 169 -12.76 -3.07 9.25
C ASP A 169 -14.03 -3.84 8.81
N GLN A 170 -14.22 -4.03 7.50
CA GLN A 170 -15.30 -4.82 6.93
C GLN A 170 -15.26 -6.27 7.40
N SER A 171 -14.09 -6.91 7.36
CA SER A 171 -13.94 -8.30 7.78
C SER A 171 -14.21 -8.47 9.29
N MET A 172 -13.78 -7.50 10.10
CA MET A 172 -14.00 -7.49 11.56
C MET A 172 -15.47 -7.29 11.90
N LEU A 173 -16.14 -6.33 11.25
CA LEU A 173 -17.58 -6.10 11.42
C LEU A 173 -18.39 -7.32 11.00
N LEU A 174 -18.06 -7.93 9.87
CA LEU A 174 -18.73 -9.13 9.38
C LEU A 174 -18.53 -10.33 10.33
N ALA A 175 -17.33 -10.50 10.89
CA ALA A 175 -17.06 -11.54 11.88
C ALA A 175 -17.92 -11.34 13.14
N GLY A 176 -18.00 -10.12 13.67
CA GLY A 176 -18.87 -9.80 14.81
C GLY A 176 -20.35 -10.00 14.52
N ALA A 177 -20.83 -9.57 13.34
CA ALA A 177 -22.22 -9.77 12.92
C ALA A 177 -22.57 -11.27 12.77
N ARG A 178 -21.65 -12.08 12.25
CA ARG A 178 -21.81 -13.54 12.16
C ARG A 178 -21.91 -14.18 13.54
N GLN A 179 -21.07 -13.77 14.50
CA GLN A 179 -21.13 -14.27 15.88
C GLN A 179 -22.48 -13.94 16.54
N LEU A 180 -22.97 -12.70 16.41
CA LEU A 180 -24.29 -12.31 16.93
C LEU A 180 -25.41 -13.12 16.28
N SER A 181 -25.35 -13.33 14.96
CA SER A 181 -26.35 -14.14 14.24
C SER A 181 -26.38 -15.59 14.72
N ILE A 182 -25.22 -16.19 14.99
CA ILE A 182 -25.13 -17.55 15.53
C ILE A 182 -25.76 -17.62 16.92
N ALA A 183 -25.46 -16.68 17.82
CA ALA A 183 -26.04 -16.64 19.16
C ALA A 183 -27.57 -16.54 19.13
N LEU A 184 -28.12 -15.64 18.30
CA LEU A 184 -29.57 -15.48 18.15
C LEU A 184 -30.27 -16.71 17.58
N LYS A 185 -29.61 -17.44 16.68
CA LYS A 185 -30.14 -18.69 16.11
C LYS A 185 -29.99 -19.88 17.06
N GLY A 186 -28.95 -19.87 17.90
CA GLY A 186 -28.65 -20.91 18.88
C GLY A 186 -29.66 -21.00 20.03
N ASP A 187 -30.37 -19.91 20.36
CA ASP A 187 -31.40 -19.88 21.40
C ASP A 187 -32.81 -20.26 20.90
N GLY A 188 -33.00 -20.40 19.57
CA GLY A 188 -34.30 -20.65 18.94
C GLY A 188 -34.76 -22.11 18.87
N GLN A 189 -33.94 -23.08 19.31
CA GLN A 189 -34.28 -24.52 19.21
C GLN A 189 -34.59 -25.22 20.55
N SER A 190 -34.71 -24.49 21.67
CA SER A 190 -35.01 -25.11 22.98
C SER A 190 -36.35 -24.78 23.62
N GLN A 191 -37.27 -24.07 22.96
CA GLN A 191 -38.61 -23.83 23.54
C GLN A 191 -39.74 -23.89 22.50
N CYS A 192 -40.01 -25.07 21.96
CA CYS A 192 -41.31 -25.41 21.37
C CYS A 192 -41.55 -26.93 21.49
N THR A 193 -41.48 -27.46 22.71
CA THR A 193 -42.04 -28.77 23.04
C THR A 193 -43.02 -28.59 24.21
N GLY A 194 -44.30 -28.49 23.88
CA GLY A 194 -45.40 -28.78 24.80
C GLY A 194 -46.09 -27.58 25.44
N ARG A 195 -47.18 -27.14 24.80
CA ARG A 195 -48.54 -27.19 25.36
C ARG A 195 -49.58 -26.95 24.26
#